data_AF-A0A2V7A9Q9-F1
#
_entry.id   AF-A0A2V7A9Q9-F1
#
_cell.length_a   1.000
_cell.length_b   1.000
_cell.length_c   1.000
_cell.angle_alpha   90.00
_cell.angle_beta   90.00
_cell.angle_gamma   90.00
#
_symmetry.space_group_name_H-M   'P 1'
#
loop_
_entity.id
_entity.type
_entity.pdbx_description
1 polymer ?
#
loop_
_entity_poly.entity_id
_entity_poly.type
_entity_poly.pdbx_seq_one_letter_code
_entity_poly.pdbx_strand_id
1 'polypeptide(L)'
;MSSETTTRQARVERKTKETEITLYLNLDGTGASKVQTPIPFFSHMLEAWSKHGLMDLAVDAQGDVEVDQHHTVEDVGIVLGQALRQALGDKKGIVRYGTAYI
;
A
#
# COMPACT_ATOMS: atom_id res chain seq x y z
N MET A 1 -12.18 -22.65 -21.46
CA MET A 1 -12.58 -22.39 -20.06
C MET A 1 -12.11 -21.00 -19.73
N SER A 2 -13.02 -20.05 -19.58
CA SER A 2 -12.69 -18.67 -19.23
C SER A 2 -12.17 -18.67 -17.79
N SER A 3 -10.88 -18.43 -17.58
CA SER A 3 -10.38 -18.14 -16.23
C SER A 3 -11.00 -16.82 -15.81
N GLU A 4 -11.82 -16.81 -14.76
CA GLU A 4 -12.15 -15.57 -14.08
C GLU A 4 -10.84 -14.93 -13.63
N THR A 5 -10.48 -13.81 -14.25
CA THR A 5 -9.32 -13.02 -13.86
C THR A 5 -9.63 -12.42 -12.50
N THR A 6 -9.20 -13.08 -11.42
CA THR A 6 -9.32 -12.53 -10.08
C THR A 6 -8.49 -11.24 -10.03
N THR A 7 -9.14 -10.10 -9.82
CA THR A 7 -8.48 -8.80 -9.78
C THR A 7 -7.51 -8.75 -8.61
N ARG A 8 -6.22 -8.43 -8.85
CA ARG A 8 -5.17 -8.39 -7.81
C ARG A 8 -5.24 -7.11 -7.00
N GLN A 9 -6.27 -7.03 -6.18
CA GLN A 9 -6.60 -5.85 -5.39
C GLN A 9 -6.86 -6.23 -3.94
N ALA A 10 -6.60 -5.30 -3.02
CA ALA A 10 -6.90 -5.48 -1.61
C ALA A 10 -7.27 -4.15 -0.97
N ARG A 11 -8.16 -4.22 0.03
CA ARG A 11 -8.46 -3.13 0.95
C ARG A 11 -8.24 -3.64 2.36
N VAL A 12 -7.44 -2.91 3.13
CA VAL A 12 -7.11 -3.25 4.50
C VAL A 12 -7.36 -2.05 5.39
N GLU A 13 -8.04 -2.29 6.51
CA GLU A 13 -8.33 -1.28 7.52
C GLU A 13 -7.71 -1.77 8.83
N ARG A 14 -7.00 -0.89 9.53
CA ARG A 14 -6.36 -1.19 10.81
C ARG A 14 -6.53 0.00 11.73
N LYS A 15 -6.91 -0.30 12.98
CA LYS A 15 -7.05 0.69 14.04
C LYS A 15 -6.38 0.17 15.30
N THR A 16 -5.54 1.00 15.90
CA THR A 16 -4.94 0.78 17.21
C THR A 16 -5.29 1.96 18.12
N LYS A 17 -4.60 2.05 19.26
CA LYS A 17 -4.70 3.23 20.12
C LYS A 17 -3.93 4.42 19.53
N GLU A 18 -2.89 4.14 18.76
CA GLU A 18 -1.93 5.09 18.20
C GLU A 18 -2.35 5.58 16.80
N THR A 19 -2.91 4.70 15.96
CA THR A 19 -3.19 5.00 14.55
C THR A 19 -4.56 4.48 14.06
N GLU A 20 -5.06 5.09 12.99
CA GLU A 20 -6.21 4.63 12.22
C GLU A 20 -5.89 4.76 10.73
N ILE A 21 -5.92 3.62 10.02
CA ILE A 21 -5.41 3.51 8.66
C ILE A 21 -6.41 2.74 7.79
N THR A 22 -6.73 3.32 6.65
CA THR A 22 -7.41 2.67 5.52
C THR A 22 -6.48 2.67 4.33
N LEU A 23 -6.24 1.50 3.75
CA LEU A 23 -5.38 1.35 2.57
C LEU A 23 -6.09 0.52 1.50
N TYR A 24 -6.01 0.98 0.26
CA TYR A 24 -6.39 0.23 -0.94
C TYR A 24 -5.18 0.11 -1.86
N LEU A 25 -5.00 -1.08 -2.43
CA LEU A 25 -3.92 -1.38 -3.37
C LEU A 25 -4.46 -2.16 -4.56
N ASN A 26 -4.09 -1.73 -5.77
CA ASN A 26 -4.27 -2.47 -7.02
C ASN A 26 -2.90 -2.75 -7.66
N LEU A 27 -2.53 -4.03 -7.79
CA LEU A 27 -1.26 -4.42 -8.39
C LEU A 27 -1.25 -4.27 -9.92
N ASP A 28 -2.43 -4.28 -10.54
CA ASP A 28 -2.66 -4.13 -11.98
C ASP A 28 -3.11 -2.70 -12.29
N GLY A 29 -2.38 -1.72 -11.77
CA GLY A 29 -2.75 -0.30 -11.86
C GLY A 29 -2.09 0.47 -13.00
N THR A 30 -2.15 1.79 -12.86
CA THR A 30 -1.51 2.77 -13.75
C THR A 30 -0.52 3.69 -13.02
N GLY A 31 -0.37 3.49 -11.71
CA GLY A 31 0.40 4.37 -10.83
C GLY A 31 -0.41 5.57 -10.32
N ALA A 32 -1.74 5.44 -10.24
CA ALA A 32 -2.60 6.47 -9.67
C ALA A 32 -2.55 6.42 -8.13
N SER A 33 -2.32 7.56 -7.50
CA SER A 33 -2.19 7.63 -6.04
C SER A 33 -3.12 8.66 -5.41
N LYS A 34 -3.74 8.30 -4.29
CA LYS A 34 -4.42 9.21 -3.36
C LYS A 34 -3.92 8.93 -1.95
N VAL A 35 -2.82 9.57 -1.56
CA VAL A 35 -2.13 9.30 -0.30
C VAL A 35 -2.28 10.48 0.64
N GLN A 36 -2.79 10.22 1.83
CA GLN A 36 -2.90 11.18 2.91
C GLN A 36 -2.38 10.53 4.19
N THR A 37 -1.29 11.07 4.71
CA THR A 37 -0.73 10.76 6.03
C THR A 37 -0.43 12.09 6.72
N PRO A 38 -0.33 12.13 8.06
CA PRO A 38 0.10 13.33 8.78
C PRO A 38 1.58 13.69 8.55
N ILE A 39 2.35 12.89 7.79
CA ILE A 39 3.79 13.08 7.55
C ILE A 39 4.00 13.35 6.05
N PRO A 40 4.10 14.63 5.60
CA PRO A 40 4.09 14.97 4.18
C PRO A 40 5.18 14.28 3.34
N PHE A 41 6.38 14.13 3.90
CA PHE A 41 7.47 13.43 3.20
C PHE A 41 7.17 11.94 3.00
N PHE A 42 6.54 11.29 3.98
CA PHE A 42 6.16 9.88 3.84
C PHE A 42 5.05 9.71 2.81
N SER A 43 4.07 10.63 2.77
CA SER A 43 3.07 10.67 1.69
C SER A 43 3.74 10.72 0.31
N HIS A 44 4.72 11.61 0.14
CA HIS A 44 5.48 11.73 -1.10
C HIS A 44 6.23 10.45 -1.49
N MET A 45 6.82 9.75 -0.52
CA MET A 45 7.50 8.46 -0.78
C MET A 45 6.54 7.37 -1.25
N LEU A 46 5.33 7.31 -0.70
CA LEU A 46 4.30 6.35 -1.11
C LEU A 46 3.73 6.67 -2.50
N GLU A 47 3.56 7.95 -2.82
CA GLU A 47 3.20 8.39 -4.18
C GLU A 47 4.27 7.99 -5.20
N ALA A 48 5.55 8.20 -4.89
CA ALA A 48 6.66 7.76 -5.74
C ALA A 48 6.66 6.23 -5.94
N TRP A 49 6.45 5.47 -4.86
CA TRP A 49 6.36 4.01 -4.92
C TRP A 49 5.20 3.54 -5.81
N SER A 50 4.02 4.15 -5.68
CA SER A 50 2.86 3.90 -6.55
C SER A 50 3.17 4.22 -8.01
N LYS A 51 3.72 5.42 -8.27
CA LYS A 51 4.01 5.91 -9.62
C LYS A 51 5.01 5.03 -10.36
N HIS A 52 6.13 4.69 -9.73
CA HIS A 52 7.20 3.92 -10.35
C HIS A 52 6.92 2.41 -10.36
N GLY A 53 6.07 1.92 -9.45
CA GLY A 53 5.59 0.53 -9.44
C GLY A 53 4.40 0.26 -10.37
N LEU A 54 3.79 1.30 -10.95
CA LEU A 54 2.53 1.24 -11.71
C LEU A 54 1.38 0.58 -10.93
N MET A 55 1.40 0.70 -9.60
CA MET A 55 0.34 0.20 -8.73
C MET A 55 -0.57 1.37 -8.35
N ASP A 56 -1.88 1.17 -8.35
CA ASP A 56 -2.77 2.21 -7.82
C ASP A 56 -2.85 2.07 -6.29
N LEU A 57 -2.66 3.18 -5.59
CA LEU A 57 -2.55 3.21 -4.13
C LEU A 57 -3.44 4.32 -3.55
N ALA A 58 -4.32 3.96 -2.63
CA ALA A 58 -4.99 4.94 -1.78
C ALA A 58 -4.65 4.67 -0.31
N VAL A 59 -4.23 5.70 0.41
CA VAL A 59 -3.90 5.63 1.84
C VAL A 59 -4.58 6.81 2.52
N ASP A 60 -5.34 6.52 3.56
CA ASP A 60 -5.82 7.50 4.53
C ASP A 60 -5.36 7.05 5.89
N ALA A 61 -4.41 7.80 6.47
CA ALA A 61 -3.79 7.47 7.74
C ALA A 61 -3.87 8.66 8.69
N GLN A 62 -4.25 8.37 9.92
CA GLN A 62 -4.16 9.26 11.08
C GLN A 62 -3.33 8.58 12.15
N GLY A 63 -2.60 9.37 12.94
CA GLY A 63 -1.80 8.84 14.02
C GLY A 63 -1.28 9.91 14.97
N ASP A 64 -0.67 9.46 16.05
CA ASP A 64 -0.16 10.23 17.18
C ASP A 64 1.17 10.96 16.90
N VAL A 65 1.23 11.71 15.79
CA VAL A 65 2.46 12.42 15.34
C VAL A 65 3.02 13.45 16.31
N GLU A 66 2.23 13.86 17.30
CA GLU A 66 2.66 14.72 18.41
C GLU A 66 3.61 13.99 19.39
N VAL A 67 3.58 12.65 19.41
CA VAL A 67 4.55 11.82 20.13
C VAL A 67 5.81 11.69 19.26
N ASP A 68 5.68 11.02 18.13
CA ASP A 68 6.62 11.02 17.00
C ASP A 68 5.96 10.42 15.75
N GLN A 69 6.71 10.33 14.64
CA GLN A 69 6.21 9.75 13.38
C GLN A 69 6.25 8.21 13.33
N HIS A 70 6.84 7.54 14.33
CA HIS A 70 7.22 6.13 14.28
C HIS A 70 5.99 5.24 14.07
N HIS A 71 4.98 5.35 14.93
CA HIS A 71 3.80 4.48 14.87
C HIS A 71 3.06 4.63 13.55
N THR A 72 2.91 5.86 13.04
CA THR A 72 2.23 6.09 11.76
C THR A 72 3.00 5.47 10.60
N VAL A 73 4.33 5.62 10.54
CA VAL A 73 5.14 5.03 9.47
C VAL A 73 5.13 3.50 9.56
N GLU A 74 5.33 2.95 10.75
CA GLU A 74 5.31 1.51 11.00
C GLU A 74 3.98 0.90 10.60
N ASP A 75 2.88 1.46 11.09
CA ASP A 75 1.55 0.89 10.92
C ASP A 75 1.07 0.98 9.47
N VAL A 76 1.41 2.06 8.74
CA VAL A 76 1.16 2.12 7.28
C VAL A 76 1.97 1.05 6.56
N GLY A 77 3.22 0.81 6.96
CA GLY A 77 4.05 -0.27 6.43
C GLY A 77 3.45 -1.66 6.64
N ILE A 78 2.93 -1.92 7.85
CA ILE A 78 2.22 -3.18 8.19
C ILE A 78 1.00 -3.35 7.29
N VAL A 79 0.14 -2.33 7.19
CA VAL A 79 -1.08 -2.39 6.39
C VAL A 79 -0.77 -2.55 4.90
N LEU A 80 0.25 -1.84 4.38
CA LEU A 80 0.70 -1.99 3.00
C LEU A 80 1.20 -3.41 2.71
N GLY A 81 1.99 -4.00 3.62
CA GLY A 81 2.44 -5.38 3.52
C GLY A 81 1.29 -6.40 3.53
N GLN A 82 0.26 -6.16 4.37
CA GLN A 82 -0.96 -6.98 4.40
C GLN A 82 -1.74 -6.87 3.07
N ALA A 83 -1.93 -5.66 2.56
CA ALA A 83 -2.63 -5.44 1.30
C ALA A 83 -1.89 -6.08 0.11
N LEU A 84 -0.56 -5.93 0.06
CA LEU A 84 0.27 -6.58 -0.94
C LEU A 84 0.15 -8.12 -0.87
N ARG A 85 0.19 -8.70 0.33
CA ARG A 85 0.01 -10.14 0.53
C ARG A 85 -1.37 -10.62 0.05
N GLN A 86 -2.43 -9.89 0.38
CA GLN A 86 -3.80 -10.23 -0.03
C GLN A 86 -3.98 -10.11 -1.55
N ALA A 87 -3.53 -9.00 -2.14
CA ALA A 87 -3.65 -8.74 -3.57
C ALA A 87 -2.84 -9.73 -4.43
N LEU A 88 -1.72 -10.24 -3.90
CA LEU A 88 -0.91 -11.27 -4.56
C LEU A 88 -1.58 -12.66 -4.62
N GLY A 89 -2.60 -12.93 -3.79
CA GLY A 89 -3.33 -14.19 -3.77
C GLY A 89 -2.42 -15.43 -3.63
N ASP A 90 -2.63 -16.43 -4.49
CA ASP A 90 -1.84 -17.67 -4.51
C ASP A 90 -0.48 -17.54 -5.21
N LYS A 91 -0.19 -16.35 -5.78
CA LYS A 91 1.07 -15.99 -6.46
C LYS A 91 1.39 -16.87 -7.68
N LYS A 92 0.44 -17.63 -8.23
CA LYS A 92 0.71 -18.42 -9.43
C LYS A 92 0.86 -17.51 -10.64
N GLY A 93 1.82 -17.84 -11.51
CA GLY A 93 2.04 -17.15 -12.78
C GLY A 93 2.77 -15.80 -12.71
N ILE A 94 3.18 -15.33 -11.53
CA ILE A 94 4.00 -14.11 -11.44
C ILE A 94 5.47 -14.39 -11.78
N VAL A 95 6.19 -13.34 -12.21
CA VAL A 95 7.65 -13.38 -12.46
C VAL A 95 8.46 -13.73 -11.19
N ARG A 96 7.90 -13.46 -10.01
CA ARG A 96 8.39 -13.79 -8.65
C ARG A 96 9.65 -13.04 -8.20
N TYR A 97 10.63 -12.84 -9.07
CA TYR A 97 11.86 -12.12 -8.77
C TYR A 97 11.91 -10.82 -9.56
N GLY A 98 12.40 -9.74 -8.94
CA GLY A 98 12.58 -8.43 -9.57
C GLY A 98 13.74 -7.69 -8.93
N THR A 99 14.43 -6.86 -9.72
CA THR A 99 15.54 -6.01 -9.30
C THR A 99 15.49 -4.71 -10.09
N ALA A 100 15.90 -3.60 -9.47
CA ALA A 100 16.01 -2.29 -10.10
C ALA A 100 17.14 -1.48 -9.46
N TYR A 101 17.73 -0.56 -10.22
CA TYR A 101 18.67 0.46 -9.74
C TYR A 101 18.08 1.82 -10.11
N ILE A 102 18.19 2.78 -9.19
CA ILE A 102 17.72 4.16 -9.34
C ILE A 102 18.90 5.09 -9.15
#